data_AF-A0A976CEW3-F1
#
_entry.id   AF-A0A976CEW3-F1
#
_cell.length_a   1.000
_cell.length_b   1.000
_cell.length_c   1.000
_cell.angle_alpha   90.00
_cell.angle_beta   90.00
_cell.angle_gamma   90.00
#
_symmetry.space_group_name_H-M   'P 1'
#
loop_
_entity.id
_entity.type
_entity.pdbx_description
1 polymer ?
#
loop_
_entity_poly.entity_id
_entity_poly.type
_entity_poly.pdbx_seq_one_letter_code
_entity_poly.pdbx_strand_id
1 'polypeptide(L)'
;MQPQQKTLAWVLLISLSLIWGTSFFMIKKALLVFSPYQLASFRVVLASVILLPLSIYYLKSVNKKEYLHLFIAGFLGIFLSSILFPIAQNNGVSSAITSILNATYPIFIVVIGLLFFNEKINRFQLFGLLIGFLGVSFLIFFNGKGELKWNSFALFALAAVLCNATYAYWIKYHLKNVSPLANTSIAMLLIFPLGIVGSFVTDVPQTIQTNTQAMQGILYITYLSLLATALGTLLYNYLLQISSPIFASLVTYLIPIVSLFWGLYDGESISFWQSLGMTAVIGGVYLLNKKI
;
A
#
# COMPACT_ATOMS: atom_id res chain seq x y z
N MET A 1 12.28 22.43 -4.93
CA MET A 1 11.21 22.19 -5.92
C MET A 1 10.75 23.53 -6.43
N GLN A 2 10.50 23.64 -7.74
CA GLN A 2 9.86 24.83 -8.29
C GLN A 2 8.42 24.95 -7.73
N PRO A 3 7.84 26.16 -7.63
CA PRO A 3 6.51 26.38 -7.03
C PRO A 3 5.38 25.53 -7.66
N GLN A 4 5.42 25.36 -8.99
CA GLN A 4 4.45 24.53 -9.72
C GLN A 4 4.56 23.04 -9.36
N GLN A 5 5.78 22.51 -9.26
CA GLN A 5 6.03 21.12 -8.84
C GLN A 5 5.57 20.87 -7.40
N LYS A 6 5.70 21.88 -6.52
CA LYS A 6 5.21 21.79 -5.14
C LYS A 6 3.68 21.64 -5.09
N THR A 7 2.95 22.43 -5.88
CA THR A 7 1.48 22.36 -5.96
C THR A 7 1.03 21.01 -6.50
N LEU A 8 1.64 20.53 -7.59
CA LEU A 8 1.34 19.22 -8.16
C LEU A 8 1.60 18.08 -7.15
N ALA A 9 2.70 18.14 -6.41
CA ALA A 9 3.02 17.13 -5.40
C ALA A 9 1.94 17.03 -4.31
N TRP A 10 1.36 18.15 -3.88
CA TRP A 10 0.24 18.16 -2.92
C TRP A 10 -1.06 17.62 -3.51
N VAL A 11 -1.38 17.97 -4.76
CA VAL A 11 -2.55 17.44 -5.46
C VAL A 11 -2.46 15.92 -5.60
N LEU A 12 -1.30 15.41 -6.01
CA LEU A 12 -1.03 13.97 -6.10
C LEU A 12 -1.16 13.30 -4.73
N LEU A 13 -0.62 13.92 -3.69
CA LEU A 13 -0.69 13.41 -2.32
C LEU A 13 -2.15 13.25 -1.88
N ILE A 14 -2.97 14.29 -1.99
CA ILE A 14 -4.39 14.24 -1.59
C ILE A 14 -5.15 13.21 -2.40
N SER A 15 -4.93 13.17 -3.71
CA SER A 15 -5.59 12.23 -4.63
C SER A 15 -5.26 10.79 -4.26
N LEU A 16 -3.98 10.49 -4.03
CA LEU A 16 -3.50 9.18 -3.60
C LEU A 16 -4.10 8.78 -2.25
N SER A 17 -4.18 9.70 -1.30
CA SER A 17 -4.75 9.43 0.01
C SER A 17 -6.23 9.07 -0.04
N LEU A 18 -7.01 9.73 -0.91
CA LEU A 18 -8.41 9.38 -1.13
C LEU A 18 -8.56 8.01 -1.79
N ILE A 19 -7.76 7.74 -2.82
CA ILE A 19 -7.77 6.48 -3.56
C ILE A 19 -7.39 5.32 -2.63
N TRP A 20 -6.21 5.39 -2.00
CA TRP A 20 -5.67 4.31 -1.16
C TRP A 20 -6.37 4.19 0.19
N GLY A 21 -6.90 5.27 0.76
CA GLY A 21 -7.75 5.23 1.94
C GLY A 21 -9.03 4.43 1.70
N THR A 22 -9.67 4.64 0.55
CA THR A 22 -10.88 3.90 0.15
C THR A 22 -10.57 2.42 -0.16
N SER A 23 -9.36 2.10 -0.60
CA SER A 23 -8.96 0.72 -0.92
C SER A 23 -9.11 -0.25 0.23
N PHE A 24 -8.84 0.16 1.49
CA PHE A 24 -8.95 -0.76 2.63
C PHE A 24 -10.39 -1.22 2.87
N PHE A 25 -11.37 -0.34 2.64
CA PHE A 25 -12.79 -0.69 2.65
C PHE A 25 -13.16 -1.60 1.48
N MET A 26 -12.67 -1.31 0.28
CA MET A 26 -12.94 -2.15 -0.90
C MET A 26 -12.32 -3.55 -0.78
N ILE A 27 -11.15 -3.69 -0.15
CA ILE A 27 -10.55 -5.00 0.16
C ILE A 27 -11.47 -5.78 1.10
N LYS A 28 -11.94 -5.16 2.20
CA LYS A 28 -12.87 -5.79 3.14
C LYS A 28 -14.13 -6.29 2.44
N LYS A 29 -14.69 -5.50 1.53
CA LYS A 29 -15.88 -5.89 0.75
C LYS A 29 -15.61 -7.00 -0.26
N ALA A 30 -14.47 -6.98 -0.95
CA ALA A 30 -14.07 -8.06 -1.85
C ALA A 30 -13.83 -9.38 -1.10
N LEU A 31 -13.32 -9.33 0.14
CA LEU A 31 -13.09 -10.49 1.00
C LEU A 31 -14.38 -11.20 1.46
N LEU A 32 -15.55 -10.59 1.28
CA LEU A 32 -16.84 -11.28 1.52
C LEU A 32 -17.13 -12.36 0.47
N VAL A 33 -16.45 -12.29 -0.68
CA VAL A 33 -16.71 -13.14 -1.85
C VAL A 33 -15.49 -13.96 -2.22
N PHE A 34 -14.31 -13.34 -2.22
CA PHE A 34 -13.05 -13.92 -2.66
C PHE A 34 -12.10 -14.13 -1.49
N SER A 35 -11.37 -15.24 -1.48
CA SER A 35 -10.28 -15.43 -0.53
C SER A 35 -9.17 -14.38 -0.74
N PRO A 36 -8.28 -14.13 0.24
CA PRO A 36 -7.17 -13.20 0.09
C PRO A 36 -6.32 -13.44 -1.16
N TYR A 37 -6.06 -14.71 -1.46
CA TYR A 37 -5.23 -15.10 -2.60
C TYR A 37 -5.96 -14.93 -3.93
N GLN A 38 -7.26 -15.23 -3.97
CA GLN A 38 -8.11 -14.99 -5.14
C GLN A 38 -8.22 -13.49 -5.44
N LEU A 39 -8.52 -12.69 -4.42
CA LEU A 39 -8.59 -11.23 -4.52
C LEU A 39 -7.29 -10.67 -5.09
N ALA A 40 -6.15 -11.05 -4.49
CA ALA A 40 -4.86 -10.51 -4.86
C ALA A 40 -4.42 -10.90 -6.27
N SER A 41 -4.55 -12.19 -6.62
CA SER A 41 -4.18 -12.69 -7.94
C SER A 41 -5.06 -12.08 -9.03
N PHE A 42 -6.37 -12.05 -8.82
CA PHE A 42 -7.30 -11.46 -9.78
C PHE A 42 -7.11 -9.95 -9.91
N ARG A 43 -6.81 -9.25 -8.82
CA ARG A 43 -6.46 -7.82 -8.82
C ARG A 43 -5.25 -7.53 -9.71
N VAL A 44 -4.21 -8.36 -9.62
CA VAL A 44 -2.99 -8.23 -10.45
C VAL A 44 -3.32 -8.49 -11.92
N VAL A 45 -4.05 -9.56 -12.24
CA VAL A 45 -4.49 -9.86 -13.61
C VAL A 45 -5.22 -8.67 -14.23
N LEU A 46 -6.24 -8.14 -13.54
CA LEU A 46 -7.02 -7.01 -14.04
C LEU A 46 -6.18 -5.75 -14.20
N ALA A 47 -5.31 -5.43 -13.23
CA ALA A 47 -4.45 -4.24 -13.31
C ALA A 47 -3.45 -4.34 -14.48
N SER A 48 -2.87 -5.52 -14.71
CA SER A 48 -1.99 -5.76 -15.85
C SER A 48 -2.73 -5.65 -17.19
N VAL A 49 -3.96 -6.18 -17.30
CA VAL A 49 -4.79 -6.03 -18.50
C VAL A 49 -5.14 -4.57 -18.77
N ILE A 50 -5.50 -3.81 -17.73
CA ILE A 50 -5.79 -2.37 -17.84
C ILE A 50 -4.58 -1.60 -18.37
N LEU A 51 -3.38 -1.91 -17.90
CA LEU A 51 -2.15 -1.22 -18.32
C LEU A 51 -1.49 -1.81 -19.57
N LEU A 52 -1.99 -2.93 -20.10
CA LEU A 52 -1.38 -3.65 -21.21
C LEU A 52 -1.09 -2.77 -22.44
N PRO A 53 -1.99 -1.85 -22.89
CA PRO A 53 -1.68 -0.97 -24.01
C PRO A 53 -0.45 -0.09 -23.76
N LEU A 54 -0.31 0.43 -22.53
CA LEU A 54 0.85 1.22 -22.13
C LEU A 54 2.10 0.35 -21.99
N SER A 55 1.97 -0.89 -21.49
CA SER A 55 3.10 -1.82 -21.35
C SER A 55 3.70 -2.17 -22.72
N ILE A 56 2.85 -2.42 -23.72
CA ILE A 56 3.28 -2.70 -25.11
C ILE A 56 3.97 -1.47 -25.71
N TYR A 57 3.40 -0.28 -25.51
CA TYR A 57 3.98 0.98 -26.00
C TYR A 57 5.38 1.25 -25.43
N TYR A 58 5.56 1.04 -24.12
CA TYR A 58 6.83 1.32 -23.43
C TYR A 58 7.83 0.16 -23.44
N LEU A 59 7.50 -1.02 -23.98
CA LEU A 59 8.34 -2.22 -23.92
C LEU A 59 9.77 -1.97 -24.47
N LYS A 60 9.90 -1.17 -25.52
CA LYS A 60 11.20 -0.83 -26.14
C LYS A 60 11.92 0.34 -25.47
N SER A 61 11.30 0.99 -24.49
CA SER A 61 11.88 2.15 -23.78
C SER A 61 12.80 1.77 -22.62
N VAL A 62 12.90 0.48 -22.29
CA VAL A 62 13.69 -0.03 -21.17
C VAL A 62 14.77 -1.02 -21.62
N ASN A 63 15.89 -0.97 -20.93
CA ASN A 63 17.05 -1.81 -21.17
C ASN A 63 16.92 -3.18 -20.50
N LYS A 64 17.69 -4.18 -20.96
CA LYS A 64 17.67 -5.56 -20.42
C LYS A 64 17.84 -5.63 -18.89
N LYS A 65 18.70 -4.78 -18.32
CA LYS A 65 18.92 -4.72 -16.86
C LYS A 65 17.71 -4.15 -16.11
N GLU A 66 16.97 -3.23 -16.71
CA GLU A 66 15.83 -2.56 -16.08
C GLU A 66 14.65 -3.52 -15.92
N TYR A 67 14.48 -4.50 -16.81
CA TYR A 67 13.45 -5.54 -16.67
C TYR A 67 13.52 -6.28 -15.34
N LEU A 68 14.72 -6.68 -14.88
CA LEU A 68 14.87 -7.35 -13.59
C LEU A 68 14.46 -6.43 -12.44
N HIS A 69 14.89 -5.16 -12.48
CA HIS A 69 14.55 -4.19 -11.44
C HIS A 69 13.04 -3.86 -11.44
N LEU A 70 12.41 -3.80 -12.60
CA LEU A 70 10.98 -3.60 -12.78
C LEU A 70 10.17 -4.79 -12.26
N PHE A 71 10.65 -6.03 -12.50
CA PHE A 71 10.04 -7.21 -11.91
C PHE A 71 10.11 -7.18 -10.38
N ILE A 72 11.29 -6.88 -9.81
CA ILE A 72 11.46 -6.74 -8.35
C ILE A 72 10.54 -5.64 -7.80
N ALA A 73 10.44 -4.51 -8.51
CA ALA A 73 9.58 -3.40 -8.14
C ALA A 73 8.10 -3.81 -8.14
N GLY A 74 7.62 -4.45 -9.20
CA GLY A 74 6.25 -4.98 -9.28
C GLY A 74 5.98 -6.04 -8.22
N PHE A 75 6.95 -6.92 -7.95
CA PHE A 75 6.83 -7.97 -6.96
C PHE A 75 6.70 -7.40 -5.54
N LEU A 76 7.62 -6.51 -5.13
CA LEU A 76 7.62 -5.91 -3.79
C LEU A 76 6.47 -4.93 -3.58
N GLY A 77 6.33 -3.95 -4.48
CA GLY A 77 5.41 -2.82 -4.28
C GLY A 77 3.96 -3.15 -4.61
N ILE A 78 3.71 -4.18 -5.42
CA ILE A 78 2.38 -4.45 -5.96
C ILE A 78 1.90 -5.86 -5.64
N PHE A 79 2.64 -6.90 -6.04
CA PHE A 79 2.18 -8.29 -5.87
C PHE A 79 2.09 -8.66 -4.38
N LEU A 80 3.18 -8.49 -3.62
CA LEU A 80 3.20 -8.80 -2.19
C LEU A 80 2.20 -7.95 -1.40
N SER A 81 2.17 -6.63 -1.64
CA SER A 81 1.25 -5.74 -0.93
C SER A 81 -0.22 -6.06 -1.24
N SER A 82 -0.53 -6.49 -2.45
CA SER A 82 -1.86 -6.94 -2.85
C SER A 82 -2.30 -8.23 -2.18
N ILE A 83 -1.37 -9.07 -1.69
CA ILE A 83 -1.68 -10.32 -0.97
C ILE A 83 -1.71 -10.07 0.55
N LEU A 84 -0.72 -9.37 1.08
CA LEU A 84 -0.47 -9.26 2.51
C LEU A 84 -1.53 -8.44 3.25
N PHE A 85 -2.02 -7.34 2.67
CA PHE A 85 -3.11 -6.57 3.28
C PHE A 85 -4.43 -7.35 3.36
N PRO A 86 -4.91 -8.01 2.29
CA PRO A 86 -6.07 -8.89 2.39
C PRO A 86 -5.90 -10.04 3.39
N ILE A 87 -4.71 -10.64 3.52
CA ILE A 87 -4.46 -11.69 4.53
C ILE A 87 -4.69 -11.12 5.94
N ALA A 88 -4.17 -9.93 6.24
CA ALA A 88 -4.41 -9.30 7.54
C ALA A 88 -5.91 -9.09 7.79
N GLN A 89 -6.63 -8.52 6.81
CA GLN A 89 -8.04 -8.21 6.97
C GLN A 89 -8.94 -9.44 7.10
N ASN A 90 -8.68 -10.47 6.31
CA ASN A 90 -9.44 -11.72 6.35
C ASN A 90 -9.30 -12.46 7.69
N ASN A 91 -8.24 -12.17 8.45
CA ASN A 91 -7.98 -12.78 9.76
C ASN A 91 -8.31 -11.83 10.93
N GLY A 92 -9.27 -10.93 10.72
CA GLY A 92 -9.87 -10.13 11.80
C GLY A 92 -9.15 -8.83 12.14
N VAL A 93 -8.18 -8.39 11.34
CA VAL A 93 -7.66 -7.02 11.43
C VAL A 93 -8.63 -6.10 10.69
N SER A 94 -9.24 -5.12 11.36
CA SER A 94 -10.22 -4.24 10.70
C SER A 94 -9.59 -3.40 9.58
N SER A 95 -10.43 -2.90 8.68
CA SER A 95 -9.96 -2.04 7.58
C SER A 95 -9.32 -0.75 8.14
N ALA A 96 -9.93 -0.16 9.17
CA ALA A 96 -9.36 0.96 9.91
C ALA A 96 -7.98 0.62 10.48
N ILE A 97 -7.83 -0.44 11.29
CA ILE A 97 -6.53 -0.81 11.90
C ILE A 97 -5.48 -1.06 10.83
N THR A 98 -5.83 -1.76 9.74
CA THR A 98 -4.90 -2.02 8.63
C THR A 98 -4.40 -0.70 8.01
N SER A 99 -5.28 0.29 7.84
CA SER A 99 -4.90 1.61 7.32
C SER A 99 -3.96 2.37 8.27
N ILE A 100 -4.12 2.20 9.59
CA ILE A 100 -3.28 2.82 10.62
C ILE A 100 -1.91 2.16 10.68
N LEU A 101 -1.86 0.82 10.57
CA LEU A 101 -0.60 0.10 10.39
C LEU A 101 0.09 0.56 9.11
N ASN A 102 -0.65 0.87 8.04
CA ASN A 102 -0.08 1.46 6.84
C ASN A 102 0.49 2.88 7.05
N ALA A 103 -0.02 3.66 8.01
CA ALA A 103 0.55 4.96 8.38
C ALA A 103 1.94 4.87 9.03
N THR A 104 2.42 3.65 9.32
CA THR A 104 3.80 3.40 9.78
C THR A 104 4.80 3.39 8.63
N TYR A 105 4.35 3.54 7.38
CA TYR A 105 5.21 3.61 6.21
C TYR A 105 6.43 4.54 6.35
N PRO A 106 6.31 5.77 6.91
CA PRO A 106 7.46 6.66 7.11
C PRO A 106 8.52 6.10 8.08
N ILE A 107 8.13 5.28 9.07
CA ILE A 107 9.06 4.59 9.97
C ILE A 107 9.96 3.67 9.16
N PHE A 108 9.36 2.82 8.31
CA PHE A 108 10.13 1.90 7.47
C PHE A 108 10.98 2.63 6.43
N ILE A 109 10.49 3.74 5.87
CA ILE A 109 11.30 4.61 4.99
C ILE A 109 12.57 5.08 5.72
N VAL A 110 12.44 5.62 6.93
CA VAL A 110 13.60 6.11 7.70
C VAL A 110 14.56 4.98 8.07
N VAL A 111 14.04 3.82 8.52
CA VAL A 111 14.86 2.66 8.87
C VAL A 111 15.64 2.14 7.66
N ILE A 112 15.00 2.01 6.49
CA ILE A 112 15.66 1.57 5.26
C ILE A 112 16.70 2.61 4.81
N GLY A 113 16.36 3.90 4.85
CA GLY A 113 17.28 4.98 4.52
C GLY A 113 18.55 4.96 5.37
N LEU A 114 18.40 4.72 6.67
CA LEU A 114 19.52 4.56 7.60
C LEU A 114 20.38 3.34 7.30
N LEU A 115 19.77 2.16 7.17
CA LEU A 115 20.49 0.89 7.09
C LEU A 115 21.16 0.67 5.74
N PHE A 116 20.55 1.11 4.65
CA PHE A 116 20.99 0.76 3.29
C PHE A 116 21.47 1.94 2.45
N PHE A 117 21.13 3.18 2.84
CA PHE A 117 21.39 4.37 2.02
C PHE A 117 22.18 5.47 2.74
N ASN A 118 22.72 5.19 3.94
CA ASN A 118 23.51 6.13 4.75
C ASN A 118 22.81 7.48 4.98
N GLU A 119 21.47 7.51 4.98
CA GLU A 119 20.72 8.71 5.30
C GLU A 119 20.83 8.99 6.80
N LYS A 120 21.12 10.24 7.19
CA LYS A 120 21.25 10.62 8.60
C LYS A 120 19.88 10.90 9.20
N ILE A 121 19.67 10.47 10.44
CA ILE A 121 18.51 10.88 11.24
C ILE A 121 18.86 11.91 12.29
N ASN A 122 17.92 12.80 12.57
CA ASN A 122 17.99 13.73 13.69
C ASN A 122 17.32 13.12 14.95
N ARG A 123 17.50 13.79 16.10
CA ARG A 123 16.94 13.31 17.39
C ARG A 123 15.41 13.25 17.39
N PHE A 124 14.74 14.15 16.69
CA PHE A 124 13.27 14.16 16.59
C PHE A 124 12.74 12.97 15.78
N GLN A 125 13.45 12.60 14.73
CA GLN A 125 13.15 11.39 13.96
C GLN A 125 13.32 10.14 14.81
N LEU A 126 14.36 10.08 15.66
CA LEU A 126 14.51 8.97 16.61
C LEU A 126 13.33 8.90 17.61
N PHE A 127 12.91 10.03 18.18
CA PHE A 127 11.75 10.05 19.09
C PHE A 127 10.45 9.67 18.39
N GLY A 128 10.22 10.19 17.17
CA GLY A 128 9.05 9.85 16.39
C GLY A 128 8.99 8.36 16.01
N LEU A 129 10.15 7.77 15.69
CA LEU A 129 10.31 6.34 15.47
C LEU A 129 9.89 5.52 16.70
N LEU A 130 10.37 5.89 17.88
CA LEU A 130 10.05 5.21 19.14
C LEU A 130 8.56 5.31 19.48
N ILE A 131 7.97 6.51 19.40
CA ILE A 131 6.55 6.74 19.69
C ILE A 131 5.67 5.96 18.70
N GLY A 132 6.01 6.01 17.41
CA GLY A 132 5.30 5.27 16.38
C GLY A 132 5.36 3.76 16.60
N PHE A 133 6.55 3.23 16.95
CA PHE A 133 6.73 1.82 17.27
C PHE A 133 5.90 1.38 18.49
N LEU A 134 5.83 2.21 19.54
CA LEU A 134 4.98 1.95 20.70
C LEU A 134 3.50 1.95 20.31
N GLY A 135 3.05 2.88 19.47
CA GLY A 135 1.67 2.91 18.97
C GLY A 135 1.31 1.66 18.16
N VAL A 136 2.22 1.20 17.29
CA VAL A 136 2.06 -0.06 16.54
C VAL A 136 1.99 -1.26 17.47
N SER A 137 2.93 -1.35 18.42
CA SER A 137 2.95 -2.42 19.41
C SER A 137 1.64 -2.47 20.17
N PHE A 138 1.13 -1.30 20.59
CA PHE A 138 -0.14 -1.19 21.27
C PHE A 138 -1.30 -1.77 20.44
N LEU A 139 -1.39 -1.43 19.16
CA LEU A 139 -2.44 -1.93 18.25
C LEU A 139 -2.34 -3.45 17.97
N ILE A 140 -1.16 -4.05 18.12
CA ILE A 140 -0.91 -5.48 17.88
C ILE A 140 -1.20 -6.32 19.12
N PHE A 141 -0.82 -5.81 20.30
CA PHE A 141 -0.92 -6.56 21.56
C PHE A 141 -2.27 -6.37 22.27
N PHE A 142 -2.96 -5.26 22.03
CA PHE A 142 -4.24 -4.96 22.68
C PHE A 142 -5.41 -5.02 21.70
N ASN A 143 -6.48 -5.70 22.10
CA ASN A 143 -7.73 -5.70 21.34
C ASN A 143 -8.56 -4.43 21.60
N GLY A 144 -9.74 -4.35 20.98
CA GLY A 144 -10.67 -3.23 21.19
C GLY A 144 -11.09 -3.03 22.66
N LYS A 145 -11.02 -4.05 23.51
CA LYS A 145 -11.36 -3.96 24.93
C LYS A 145 -10.17 -3.58 25.82
N GLY A 146 -8.97 -3.43 25.26
CA GLY A 146 -7.75 -3.19 26.03
C GLY A 146 -7.23 -4.45 26.71
N GLU A 147 -7.72 -5.61 26.31
CA GLU A 147 -7.21 -6.90 26.78
C GLU A 147 -6.00 -7.30 25.94
N LEU A 148 -5.03 -7.94 26.58
CA LEU A 148 -3.86 -8.48 25.90
C LEU A 148 -4.30 -9.66 25.03
N LYS A 149 -4.46 -9.41 23.73
CA LYS A 149 -4.80 -10.41 22.73
C LYS A 149 -3.97 -10.12 21.49
N TRP A 150 -2.87 -10.85 21.38
CA TRP A 150 -1.97 -10.73 20.26
C TRP A 150 -2.66 -11.13 18.96
N ASN A 151 -2.77 -10.18 18.03
CA ASN A 151 -3.17 -10.46 16.66
C ASN A 151 -1.94 -10.57 15.76
N SER A 152 -1.41 -11.79 15.61
CA SER A 152 -0.23 -12.06 14.78
C SER A 152 -0.44 -11.70 13.30
N PHE A 153 -1.68 -11.65 12.82
CA PHE A 153 -1.96 -11.31 11.42
C PHE A 153 -1.73 -9.84 11.09
N ALA A 154 -1.67 -8.96 12.09
CA ALA A 154 -1.24 -7.57 11.92
C ALA A 154 0.20 -7.48 11.39
N LEU A 155 1.04 -8.50 11.62
CA LEU A 155 2.40 -8.57 11.07
C LEU A 155 2.42 -8.68 9.54
N PHE A 156 1.39 -9.26 8.91
CA PHE A 156 1.30 -9.26 7.44
C PHE A 156 1.08 -7.85 6.90
N ALA A 157 0.27 -7.02 7.57
CA ALA A 157 0.12 -5.62 7.19
C ALA A 157 1.44 -4.86 7.35
N LEU A 158 2.19 -5.06 8.46
CA LEU A 158 3.52 -4.46 8.61
C LEU A 158 4.53 -4.95 7.56
N ALA A 159 4.49 -6.24 7.21
CA ALA A 159 5.32 -6.79 6.14
C ALA A 159 4.99 -6.13 4.79
N ALA A 160 3.70 -5.89 4.49
CA ALA A 160 3.28 -5.17 3.30
C ALA A 160 3.86 -3.75 3.26
N VAL A 161 3.82 -3.05 4.39
CA VAL A 161 4.36 -1.70 4.53
C VAL A 161 5.88 -1.70 4.33
N LEU A 162 6.59 -2.66 4.91
CA LEU A 162 8.03 -2.84 4.70
C LEU A 162 8.35 -3.09 3.22
N CYS A 163 7.62 -3.99 2.55
CA CYS A 163 7.79 -4.24 1.11
C CYS A 163 7.57 -2.97 0.27
N ASN A 164 6.52 -2.19 0.59
CA ASN A 164 6.25 -0.92 -0.08
C ASN A 164 7.33 0.15 0.18
N ALA A 165 7.93 0.16 1.37
CA ALA A 165 9.00 1.11 1.71
C ALA A 165 10.28 0.76 0.95
N THR A 166 10.62 -0.53 0.90
CA THR A 166 11.71 -1.06 0.08
C THR A 166 11.48 -0.75 -1.40
N TYR A 167 10.24 -0.92 -1.88
CA TYR A 167 9.85 -0.55 -3.25
C TYR A 167 10.16 0.91 -3.57
N ALA A 168 9.82 1.87 -2.70
CA ALA A 168 10.08 3.29 -2.98
C ALA A 168 11.58 3.61 -3.11
N TYR A 169 12.42 3.03 -2.25
CA TYR A 169 13.87 3.13 -2.41
C TYR A 169 14.35 2.42 -3.67
N TRP A 170 13.81 1.25 -3.98
CA TRP A 170 14.16 0.50 -5.19
C TRP A 170 13.90 1.33 -6.45
N ILE A 171 12.72 1.97 -6.56
CA ILE A 171 12.40 2.89 -7.65
C ILE A 171 13.41 4.05 -7.71
N LYS A 172 13.65 4.72 -6.58
CA LYS A 172 14.53 5.89 -6.49
C LYS A 172 15.97 5.60 -6.90
N TYR A 173 16.50 4.42 -6.60
CA TYR A 173 17.92 4.12 -6.84
C TYR A 173 18.17 3.32 -8.13
N HIS A 174 17.27 2.41 -8.49
CA HIS A 174 17.47 1.53 -9.64
C HIS A 174 16.68 1.93 -10.88
N LEU A 175 15.59 2.69 -10.74
CA LEU A 175 14.65 2.98 -11.82
C LEU A 175 14.40 4.49 -12.01
N LYS A 176 15.27 5.34 -11.46
CA LYS A 176 15.15 6.82 -11.54
C LYS A 176 15.09 7.38 -12.97
N ASN A 177 15.70 6.68 -13.93
CA ASN A 177 15.76 7.12 -15.33
C ASN A 177 14.61 6.54 -16.18
N VAL A 178 13.84 5.60 -15.62
CA VAL A 178 12.67 5.03 -16.29
C VAL A 178 11.47 5.92 -16.02
N SER A 179 10.70 6.27 -17.04
CA SER A 179 9.53 7.13 -16.86
C SER A 179 8.50 6.47 -15.90
N PRO A 180 7.69 7.23 -15.13
CA PRO A 180 6.71 6.66 -14.20
C PRO A 180 5.69 5.74 -14.90
N LEU A 181 5.33 6.10 -16.14
CA LEU A 181 4.45 5.32 -17.00
C LEU A 181 5.07 3.96 -17.35
N ALA A 182 6.30 3.96 -17.90
CA ALA A 182 7.02 2.74 -18.22
C ALA A 182 7.28 1.89 -16.97
N ASN A 183 7.65 2.54 -15.85
CA ASN A 183 7.89 1.87 -14.58
C ASN A 183 6.67 1.08 -14.11
N THR A 184 5.51 1.74 -14.12
CA THR A 184 4.27 1.13 -13.62
C THR A 184 3.73 0.07 -14.59
N SER A 185 3.66 0.38 -15.88
CA SER A 185 3.06 -0.50 -16.88
C SER A 185 3.89 -1.76 -17.12
N ILE A 186 5.21 -1.65 -17.21
CA ILE A 186 6.09 -2.80 -17.45
C ILE A 186 6.23 -3.64 -16.19
N ALA A 187 6.35 -3.05 -15.00
CA ALA A 187 6.32 -3.82 -13.75
C ALA A 187 5.04 -4.66 -13.63
N MET A 188 3.89 -4.09 -14.00
CA MET A 188 2.61 -4.81 -14.05
C MET A 188 2.58 -5.95 -15.08
N LEU A 189 3.13 -5.71 -16.26
CA LEU A 189 3.23 -6.75 -17.28
C LEU A 189 4.12 -7.90 -16.82
N LEU A 190 5.21 -7.62 -16.12
CA LEU A 190 6.16 -8.64 -15.66
C LEU A 190 5.61 -9.51 -14.52
N ILE A 191 4.75 -8.97 -13.66
CA ILE A 191 4.07 -9.76 -12.61
C ILE A 191 2.76 -10.39 -13.08
N PHE A 192 2.29 -10.09 -14.31
CA PHE A 192 1.06 -10.65 -14.87
C PHE A 192 1.01 -12.18 -14.82
N PRO A 193 2.07 -12.93 -15.18
CA PRO A 193 2.05 -14.40 -15.09
C PRO A 193 1.80 -14.90 -13.66
N LEU A 194 2.32 -14.21 -12.64
CA LEU A 194 2.08 -14.56 -11.23
C LEU A 194 0.61 -14.40 -10.87
N GLY A 195 -0.05 -13.34 -11.37
CA GLY A 195 -1.48 -13.14 -11.21
C GLY A 195 -2.31 -14.23 -11.88
N ILE A 196 -1.95 -14.62 -13.11
CA ILE A 196 -2.64 -15.67 -13.86
C ILE A 196 -2.50 -17.02 -13.15
N VAL A 197 -1.27 -17.43 -12.82
CA VAL A 197 -1.01 -18.68 -12.10
C VAL A 197 -1.76 -18.67 -10.75
N GLY A 198 -1.69 -17.58 -10.00
CA GLY A 198 -2.42 -17.44 -8.75
C GLY A 198 -3.94 -17.55 -8.92
N SER A 199 -4.51 -16.98 -9.98
CA SER A 199 -5.96 -17.04 -10.23
C SER A 199 -6.43 -18.45 -10.55
N PHE A 200 -5.62 -19.23 -11.27
CA PHE A 200 -5.92 -20.65 -11.55
C PHE A 200 -5.69 -21.54 -10.33
N VAL A 201 -4.58 -21.39 -9.62
CA VAL A 201 -4.25 -22.22 -8.44
C VAL A 201 -5.24 -21.99 -7.29
N THR A 202 -5.84 -20.81 -7.23
CA THR A 202 -6.82 -20.46 -6.18
C THR A 202 -8.27 -20.57 -6.65
N ASP A 203 -8.52 -21.11 -7.84
CA ASP A 203 -9.85 -21.37 -8.39
C ASP A 203 -10.79 -20.14 -8.45
N VAL A 204 -10.25 -18.98 -8.83
CA VAL A 204 -11.07 -17.76 -9.08
C VAL A 204 -12.27 -18.05 -10.00
N PRO A 205 -12.15 -18.80 -11.11
CA PRO A 205 -13.28 -19.10 -11.98
C PRO A 205 -14.42 -19.84 -11.27
N GLN A 206 -14.10 -20.75 -10.37
CA GLN A 206 -15.11 -21.49 -9.61
C GLN A 206 -15.86 -20.57 -8.66
N THR A 207 -15.18 -19.68 -7.93
CA THR A 207 -15.83 -18.70 -7.06
C THR A 207 -16.75 -17.76 -7.86
N ILE A 208 -16.34 -17.36 -9.07
CA ILE A 208 -17.18 -16.53 -9.95
C ILE A 208 -18.47 -17.27 -10.36
N GLN A 209 -18.39 -18.57 -10.63
CA GLN A 209 -19.54 -19.37 -11.05
C GLN A 209 -20.49 -19.74 -9.91
N THR A 210 -19.95 -19.94 -8.70
CA THR A 210 -20.68 -20.53 -7.57
C THR A 210 -21.19 -19.50 -6.56
N ASN A 211 -20.53 -18.36 -6.42
CA ASN A 211 -20.91 -17.34 -5.44
C ASN A 211 -21.92 -16.36 -6.05
N THR A 212 -23.10 -16.23 -5.43
CA THR A 212 -24.18 -15.34 -5.89
C THR A 212 -23.79 -13.86 -5.86
N GLN A 213 -22.81 -13.48 -5.03
CA GLN A 213 -22.28 -12.12 -4.91
C GLN A 213 -21.01 -11.91 -5.75
N ALA A 214 -20.62 -12.87 -6.60
CA ALA A 214 -19.42 -12.80 -7.45
C ALA A 214 -19.31 -11.46 -8.20
N MET A 215 -20.40 -10.99 -8.81
CA MET A 215 -20.40 -9.74 -9.57
C MET A 215 -20.04 -8.52 -8.71
N GLN A 216 -20.56 -8.44 -7.49
CA GLN A 216 -20.22 -7.35 -6.56
C GLN A 216 -18.75 -7.41 -6.17
N GLY A 217 -18.23 -8.61 -5.86
CA GLY A 217 -16.82 -8.81 -5.59
C GLY A 217 -15.92 -8.42 -6.77
N ILE A 218 -16.31 -8.75 -8.00
CA ILE A 218 -15.59 -8.35 -9.23
C ILE A 218 -15.55 -6.83 -9.36
N LEU A 219 -16.64 -6.11 -9.05
CA LEU A 219 -16.67 -4.64 -9.08
C LEU A 219 -15.69 -4.04 -8.05
N TYR A 220 -15.65 -4.59 -6.84
CA TYR A 220 -14.69 -4.14 -5.81
C TYR A 220 -13.24 -4.39 -6.23
N ILE A 221 -12.94 -5.57 -6.80
CA ILE A 221 -11.60 -5.88 -7.31
C ILE A 221 -11.26 -5.00 -8.51
N THR A 222 -12.21 -4.72 -9.40
CA THR A 222 -12.01 -3.83 -10.55
C THR A 222 -11.68 -2.41 -10.10
N TYR A 223 -12.39 -1.88 -9.10
CA TYR A 223 -12.06 -0.60 -8.47
C TYR A 223 -10.62 -0.61 -7.92
N LEU A 224 -10.26 -1.67 -7.19
CA LEU A 224 -8.91 -1.83 -6.63
C LEU A 224 -7.85 -1.89 -7.75
N SER A 225 -8.09 -2.64 -8.82
CA SER A 225 -7.17 -2.79 -9.94
C SER A 225 -6.99 -1.49 -10.71
N LEU A 226 -8.08 -0.80 -11.04
CA LEU A 226 -8.05 0.43 -11.83
C LEU A 226 -7.52 1.61 -11.02
N LEU A 227 -8.18 1.95 -9.91
CA LEU A 227 -7.90 3.19 -9.19
C LEU A 227 -6.73 3.03 -8.23
N ALA A 228 -6.76 2.00 -7.38
CA ALA A 228 -5.73 1.85 -6.36
C ALA A 228 -4.40 1.34 -6.93
N THR A 229 -4.47 0.42 -7.89
CA THR A 229 -3.29 -0.31 -8.36
C THR A 229 -2.70 0.32 -9.60
N ALA A 230 -3.44 0.41 -10.71
CA ALA A 230 -2.93 0.96 -11.94
C ALA A 230 -2.69 2.48 -11.82
N LEU A 231 -3.76 3.24 -11.56
CA LEU A 231 -3.67 4.70 -11.44
C LEU A 231 -2.87 5.10 -10.19
N GLY A 232 -3.17 4.52 -9.03
CA GLY A 232 -2.49 4.86 -7.77
C GLY A 232 -0.99 4.62 -7.82
N THR A 233 -0.53 3.48 -8.36
CA THR A 233 0.92 3.22 -8.48
C THR A 233 1.58 4.17 -9.48
N LEU A 234 0.90 4.53 -10.57
CA LEU A 234 1.39 5.51 -11.54
C LEU A 234 1.56 6.89 -10.91
N LEU A 235 0.53 7.38 -10.20
CA LEU A 235 0.56 8.67 -9.51
C LEU A 235 1.63 8.67 -8.41
N TYR A 236 1.79 7.56 -7.68
CA TYR A 236 2.80 7.42 -6.64
C TYR A 236 4.22 7.41 -7.22
N ASN A 237 4.45 6.70 -8.33
CA ASN A 237 5.74 6.73 -9.02
C ASN A 237 6.09 8.11 -9.55
N TYR A 238 5.09 8.83 -10.07
CA TYR A 238 5.28 10.22 -10.46
C TYR A 238 5.65 11.08 -9.25
N LEU A 239 4.93 10.94 -8.14
CA LEU A 239 5.22 11.64 -6.89
C LEU A 239 6.64 11.33 -6.38
N LEU A 240 7.08 10.07 -6.41
CA LEU A 240 8.43 9.67 -6.01
C LEU A 240 9.53 10.28 -6.89
N GLN A 241 9.27 10.53 -8.17
CA GLN A 241 10.26 11.14 -9.06
C GLN A 241 10.39 12.65 -8.86
N ILE A 242 9.28 13.33 -8.56
CA ILE A 242 9.28 14.79 -8.34
C ILE A 242 9.55 15.17 -6.88
N SER A 243 9.62 14.19 -5.96
CA SER A 243 9.77 14.42 -4.51
C SER A 243 10.72 13.43 -3.82
N SER A 244 10.91 13.59 -2.51
CA SER A 244 11.68 12.61 -1.73
C SER A 244 10.78 11.47 -1.24
N PRO A 245 11.31 10.26 -0.98
CA PRO A 245 10.54 9.17 -0.39
C PRO A 245 9.88 9.56 0.93
N ILE A 246 10.56 10.37 1.74
CA ILE A 246 10.01 10.93 2.98
C ILE A 246 8.80 11.83 2.68
N PHE A 247 8.86 12.70 1.67
CA PHE A 247 7.69 13.51 1.31
C PHE A 247 6.56 12.65 0.73
N ALA A 248 6.87 11.71 -0.15
CA ALA A 248 5.86 10.79 -0.72
C ALA A 248 5.20 9.92 0.37
N SER A 249 5.94 9.58 1.43
CA SER A 249 5.42 8.85 2.59
C SER A 249 4.27 9.60 3.30
N LEU A 250 4.17 10.93 3.12
CA LEU A 250 3.12 11.75 3.72
C LEU A 250 1.70 11.35 3.25
N VAL A 251 1.57 10.71 2.08
CA VAL A 251 0.31 10.15 1.58
C VAL A 251 -0.36 9.27 2.64
N THR A 252 0.46 8.50 3.37
CA THR A 252 -0.01 7.50 4.33
C THR A 252 -0.59 8.08 5.62
N TYR A 253 -0.45 9.38 5.88
CA TYR A 253 -1.07 10.05 7.03
C TYR A 253 -2.55 10.35 6.83
N LEU A 254 -2.92 10.66 5.59
CA LEU A 254 -4.29 11.02 5.25
C LEU A 254 -5.14 9.76 4.96
N ILE A 255 -4.49 8.64 4.63
CA ILE A 255 -5.13 7.34 4.40
C ILE A 255 -6.01 6.92 5.58
N PRO A 256 -5.55 6.92 6.86
CA PRO A 256 -6.39 6.59 8.00
C PRO A 256 -7.64 7.46 8.07
N ILE A 257 -7.55 8.78 7.83
CA ILE A 257 -8.72 9.67 7.91
C ILE A 257 -9.83 9.20 6.96
N VAL A 258 -9.47 8.87 5.72
CA VAL A 258 -10.41 8.37 4.71
C VAL A 258 -10.91 6.97 5.05
N SER A 259 -10.01 6.07 5.49
CA SER A 259 -10.38 4.70 5.86
C SER A 259 -11.28 4.65 7.09
N LEU A 260 -11.11 5.57 8.05
CA LEU A 260 -11.95 5.71 9.24
C LEU A 260 -13.35 6.15 8.87
N PHE A 261 -13.48 7.11 7.96
CA PHE A 261 -14.78 7.53 7.43
C PHE A 261 -15.53 6.33 6.83
N TRP A 262 -14.88 5.55 5.96
CA TRP A 262 -15.48 4.35 5.39
C TRP A 262 -15.71 3.24 6.41
N GLY A 263 -14.83 3.08 7.39
CA GLY A 263 -14.99 2.12 8.48
C GLY A 263 -16.22 2.43 9.33
N LEU A 264 -16.41 3.69 9.72
CA LEU A 264 -17.59 4.15 10.46
C LEU A 264 -18.87 3.98 9.62
N TYR A 265 -18.82 4.32 8.33
CA TYR A 265 -19.92 4.07 7.39
C TYR A 265 -20.29 2.58 7.30
N ASP A 266 -19.28 1.69 7.37
CA ASP A 266 -19.45 0.24 7.36
C ASP A 266 -19.82 -0.36 8.73
N GLY A 267 -20.03 0.46 9.76
CA GLY A 267 -20.35 0.03 11.12
C GLY A 267 -19.16 -0.53 11.90
N GLU A 268 -17.91 -0.26 11.51
CA GLU A 268 -16.75 -0.57 12.34
C GLU A 268 -16.76 0.30 13.60
N SER A 269 -16.90 -0.34 14.76
CA SER A 269 -16.71 0.33 16.05
C SER A 269 -15.23 0.44 16.37
N ILE A 270 -14.73 1.67 16.49
CA ILE A 270 -13.35 1.93 16.91
C ILE A 270 -13.38 2.14 18.41
N SER A 271 -12.62 1.30 19.12
CA SER A 271 -12.58 1.42 20.57
C SER A 271 -11.67 2.56 21.02
N PHE A 272 -11.90 3.01 22.26
CA PHE A 272 -11.02 3.99 22.92
C PHE A 272 -9.54 3.58 22.86
N TRP A 273 -9.23 2.31 23.11
CA TRP A 273 -7.87 1.79 23.07
C TRP A 273 -7.27 1.84 21.66
N GLN A 274 -8.05 1.48 20.65
CA GLN A 274 -7.60 1.60 19.26
C GLN A 274 -7.34 3.06 18.89
N SER A 275 -8.20 3.99 19.31
CA SER A 275 -7.98 5.44 19.13
C SER A 275 -6.70 5.95 19.82
N LEU A 276 -6.36 5.40 20.99
CA LEU A 276 -5.12 5.74 21.68
C LEU A 276 -3.89 5.27 20.89
N GLY A 277 -3.88 4.01 20.43
CA GLY A 277 -2.81 3.46 19.58
C GLY A 277 -2.68 4.23 18.27
N MET A 278 -3.80 4.59 17.64
CA MET A 278 -3.83 5.46 16.46
C MET A 278 -3.17 6.81 16.68
N THR A 279 -3.53 7.46 17.79
CA THR A 279 -3.00 8.79 18.14
C THR A 279 -1.49 8.71 18.36
N ALA A 280 -1.02 7.64 19.00
CA ALA A 280 0.41 7.38 19.17
C ALA A 280 1.12 7.18 17.82
N VAL A 281 0.56 6.37 16.91
CA VAL A 281 1.14 6.16 15.56
C VAL A 281 1.18 7.49 14.80
N ILE A 282 0.05 8.18 14.67
CA ILE A 282 -0.02 9.45 13.92
C ILE A 282 0.90 10.51 14.54
N GLY A 283 0.94 10.61 15.87
CA GLY A 283 1.78 11.55 16.60
C GLY A 283 3.28 11.26 16.46
N GLY A 284 3.70 10.00 16.61
CA GLY A 284 5.10 9.60 16.41
C GLY A 284 5.56 9.85 14.98
N VAL A 285 4.69 9.52 14.02
CA VAL A 285 4.98 9.73 12.61
C VAL A 285 4.97 11.24 12.30
N TYR A 286 4.10 12.07 12.89
CA TYR A 286 4.16 13.53 12.73
C TYR A 286 5.51 14.13 13.18
N LEU A 287 6.04 13.65 14.31
CA LEU A 287 7.37 14.06 14.80
C LEU A 287 8.50 13.66 13.84
N LEU A 288 8.41 12.50 13.17
CA LEU A 288 9.37 12.08 12.13
C LEU A 288 9.47 13.07 10.96
N ASN A 289 8.35 13.71 10.60
CA ASN A 289 8.28 14.59 9.43
C ASN A 289 8.41 16.08 9.77
N LYS A 290 8.59 16.43 11.05
CA LYS A 290 8.82 17.81 11.46
C LYS A 290 10.22 18.25 11.01
N LYS A 291 10.28 19.11 9.98
CA LYS A 291 11.51 19.79 9.58
C LYS A 291 11.88 20.82 10.66
N ILE A 292 13.09 20.72 11.17
CA ILE A 292 13.75 21.76 11.97
C ILE A 292 15.00 22.13 11.21
#